data_AF-A0A9N8JRE4-F1
#
_entry.id   AF-A0A9N8JRE4-F1
#
_cell.length_a   1.000
_cell.length_b   1.000
_cell.length_c   1.000
_cell.angle_alpha   90.00
_cell.angle_beta   90.00
_cell.angle_gamma   90.00
#
_symmetry.space_group_name_H-M   'P 1'
#
loop_
_entity.id
_entity.type
_entity.pdbx_description
1 polymer ?
#
loop_
_entity_poly.entity_id
_entity_poly.type
_entity_poly.pdbx_seq_one_letter_code
_entity_poly.pdbx_strand_id
1 'polypeptide(L)'
;MSRSTILAPYRPLELVSSGGFVSVMHLQNRISTHDLDFFPNERTYGRHHRAVREELLRLIAKVARNLRYRSDWANDEVKFFLTLLNDPEALFNESKRQMRAVYQNEYLAIYAVKWEWVLARKLKRLQRPGRYQKPQDWLDCVSITTLLLDRDRVQLSPSLLRRYDHTNVETPVRPKIVVELSSRVRQRTNRDPFPGSVWVYTRRGFHYQWTTGESIPHNLWPPRRGRVSVYIAHQRQWRIFDFRRQIWL
;
A
#
# COMPACT_ATOMS: atom_id res chain seq x y z
N MET A 1 -32.26 -2.53 -20.72
CA MET A 1 -31.43 -3.53 -20.00
C MET A 1 -32.19 -3.94 -18.74
N SER A 2 -32.39 -5.24 -18.49
CA SER A 2 -32.98 -5.69 -17.22
C SER A 2 -32.05 -5.35 -16.05
N ARG A 3 -32.61 -4.76 -14.99
CA ARG A 3 -31.88 -4.45 -13.75
C ARG A 3 -31.57 -5.77 -13.03
N SER A 4 -30.34 -5.92 -12.54
CA SER A 4 -29.97 -7.11 -11.76
C SER A 4 -30.69 -7.10 -10.41
N THR A 5 -31.54 -8.10 -10.15
CA THR A 5 -32.23 -8.27 -8.88
C THR A 5 -31.28 -8.65 -7.74
N ILE A 6 -30.11 -9.21 -8.06
CA ILE A 6 -29.06 -9.58 -7.11
C ILE A 6 -28.30 -8.33 -6.62
N LEU A 7 -27.96 -7.40 -7.52
CA LEU A 7 -27.19 -6.20 -7.16
C LEU A 7 -28.08 -5.03 -6.71
N ALA A 8 -29.33 -4.97 -7.16
CA ALA A 8 -30.24 -3.85 -6.89
C ALA A 8 -30.37 -3.47 -5.40
N PRO A 9 -30.40 -4.43 -4.44
CA PRO A 9 -30.50 -4.12 -3.01
C PRO A 9 -29.26 -3.45 -2.41
N TYR A 10 -28.11 -3.51 -3.09
CA TYR A 10 -26.82 -3.04 -2.58
C TYR A 10 -26.35 -1.73 -3.23
N ARG A 11 -27.28 -0.95 -3.80
CA ARG A 11 -26.94 0.30 -4.50
C ARG A 11 -26.80 1.49 -3.52
N PRO A 12 -25.82 2.39 -3.74
CA PRO A 12 -24.75 2.26 -4.73
C PRO A 12 -23.80 1.12 -4.34
N LEU A 13 -23.37 0.32 -5.32
CA LEU A 13 -22.36 -0.71 -5.09
C LEU A 13 -21.07 -0.02 -4.69
N GLU A 14 -20.56 -0.35 -3.51
CA GLU A 14 -19.35 0.28 -2.98
C GLU A 14 -18.13 -0.59 -3.27
N LEU A 15 -17.21 -0.05 -4.05
CA LEU A 15 -15.95 -0.68 -4.41
C LEU A 15 -14.78 0.18 -3.93
N VAL A 16 -13.69 -0.47 -3.57
CA VAL A 16 -12.41 0.18 -3.33
C VAL A 16 -11.45 -0.24 -4.43
N SER A 17 -10.83 0.73 -5.10
CA SER A 17 -9.88 0.49 -6.19
C SER A 17 -8.45 0.81 -5.78
N SER A 18 -7.51 0.07 -6.37
CA SER A 18 -6.08 0.27 -6.21
C SER A 18 -5.36 0.36 -7.57
N GLY A 19 -4.04 0.52 -7.53
CA GLY A 19 -3.23 0.33 -8.74
C GLY A 19 -3.25 1.51 -9.72
N GLY A 20 -3.24 1.19 -11.01
CA GLY A 20 -3.07 2.17 -12.08
C GLY A 20 -4.29 3.07 -12.27
N PHE A 21 -5.51 2.56 -12.04
CA PHE A 21 -6.74 3.35 -12.14
C PHE A 21 -6.72 4.56 -11.22
N VAL A 22 -6.34 4.38 -9.95
CA VAL A 22 -6.20 5.48 -8.99
C VAL A 22 -5.07 6.45 -9.38
N SER A 23 -4.02 5.94 -10.03
CA SER A 23 -2.90 6.75 -10.53
C SER A 23 -3.35 7.69 -11.66
N VAL A 24 -4.26 7.24 -12.51
CA VAL A 24 -4.89 8.06 -13.57
C VAL A 24 -5.93 9.02 -12.97
N MET A 25 -6.92 8.48 -12.26
CA MET A 25 -8.11 9.23 -11.87
C MET A 25 -7.88 10.23 -10.72
N HIS A 26 -6.96 9.92 -9.80
CA HIS A 26 -6.74 10.75 -8.62
C HIS A 26 -5.37 11.42 -8.61
N LEU A 27 -4.30 10.64 -8.80
CA LEU A 27 -2.94 11.19 -8.73
C LEU A 27 -2.56 11.98 -9.99
N GLN A 28 -3.26 11.73 -11.11
CA GLN A 28 -3.02 12.33 -12.42
C GLN A 28 -1.54 12.24 -12.85
N ASN A 29 -0.84 11.21 -12.39
CA ASN A 29 0.58 10.99 -12.68
C ASN A 29 0.78 10.00 -13.83
N ARG A 30 -0.32 9.54 -14.44
CA ARG A 30 -0.35 8.67 -15.61
C ARG A 30 -1.46 9.13 -16.54
N ILE A 31 -1.24 8.95 -17.85
CA ILE A 31 -2.25 9.23 -18.88
C ILE A 31 -3.24 8.07 -19.08
N SER A 32 -2.86 6.85 -18.72
CA SER A 32 -3.68 5.65 -18.92
C SER A 32 -3.29 4.50 -18.00
N THR A 33 -4.18 3.51 -17.91
CA THR A 33 -3.98 2.23 -17.24
C THR A 33 -4.63 1.12 -18.05
N HIS A 34 -4.27 -0.14 -17.79
CA HIS A 34 -4.80 -1.28 -18.53
C HIS A 34 -6.10 -1.83 -17.94
N ASP A 35 -6.28 -1.66 -16.63
CA ASP A 35 -7.32 -2.32 -15.85
C ASP A 35 -7.76 -1.49 -14.63
N LEU A 36 -8.93 -1.88 -14.11
CA LEU A 36 -9.52 -1.45 -12.86
C LEU A 36 -9.46 -2.61 -11.87
N ASP A 37 -8.47 -2.58 -10.98
CA ASP A 37 -8.43 -3.47 -9.82
C ASP A 37 -9.39 -2.96 -8.75
N PHE A 38 -10.29 -3.80 -8.25
CA PHE A 38 -11.22 -3.44 -7.18
C PHE A 38 -11.45 -4.56 -6.17
N PHE A 39 -11.91 -4.20 -4.98
CA PHE A 39 -12.52 -5.14 -4.05
C PHE A 39 -13.76 -4.53 -3.40
N PRO A 40 -14.84 -5.30 -3.23
CA PRO A 40 -16.01 -4.85 -2.50
C PRO A 40 -15.84 -5.04 -0.98
N ASN A 41 -16.76 -4.48 -0.21
CA ASN A 41 -16.90 -4.81 1.20
C ASN A 41 -17.60 -6.16 1.38
N GLU A 42 -16.86 -7.19 1.78
CA GLU A 42 -17.44 -8.51 2.00
C GLU A 42 -18.52 -8.50 3.08
N ARG A 43 -18.30 -7.75 4.17
CA ARG A 43 -19.24 -7.64 5.29
C ARG A 43 -20.60 -7.12 4.89
N THR A 44 -20.63 -6.13 4.01
CA THR A 44 -21.87 -5.51 3.51
C THR A 44 -22.78 -6.53 2.83
N TYR A 45 -22.19 -7.52 2.16
CA TYR A 45 -22.94 -8.54 1.44
C TYR A 45 -23.24 -9.78 2.29
N GLY A 46 -22.45 -10.02 3.35
CA GLY A 46 -22.63 -11.15 4.27
C GLY A 46 -22.72 -12.49 3.52
N ARG A 47 -23.74 -13.29 3.83
CA ARG A 47 -23.99 -14.59 3.15
C ARG A 47 -24.18 -14.50 1.63
N HIS A 48 -24.52 -13.31 1.11
CA HIS A 48 -24.75 -13.08 -0.31
C HIS A 48 -23.48 -12.64 -1.07
N HIS A 49 -22.34 -12.50 -0.37
CA HIS A 49 -21.09 -12.00 -0.97
C HIS A 49 -20.71 -12.72 -2.26
N ARG A 50 -20.75 -14.06 -2.27
CA ARG A 50 -20.42 -14.86 -3.45
C ARG A 50 -21.33 -14.54 -4.64
N ALA A 51 -22.64 -14.53 -4.44
CA ALA A 51 -23.62 -14.26 -5.49
C ALA A 51 -23.49 -12.83 -6.03
N VAL A 52 -23.29 -11.85 -5.16
CA VAL A 52 -23.06 -10.44 -5.54
C VAL A 52 -21.78 -10.30 -6.35
N ARG A 53 -20.68 -10.93 -5.92
CA ARG A 53 -19.40 -10.93 -6.63
C ARG A 53 -19.50 -11.56 -8.02
N GLU A 54 -20.10 -12.74 -8.11
CA GLU A 54 -20.27 -13.45 -9.39
C GLU A 54 -21.13 -12.66 -10.37
N GLU A 55 -22.23 -12.06 -9.89
CA GLU A 55 -23.10 -11.22 -10.71
C GLU A 55 -22.41 -9.92 -11.17
N LEU A 56 -21.64 -9.28 -10.28
CA LEU A 56 -20.86 -8.09 -10.62
C LEU A 56 -19.85 -8.40 -11.74
N LEU A 57 -19.06 -9.46 -11.59
CA LEU A 57 -18.08 -9.87 -12.60
C LEU A 57 -18.75 -10.28 -13.92
N ARG A 58 -19.91 -10.95 -13.87
CA ARG A 58 -20.68 -11.28 -15.07
C ARG A 58 -21.16 -10.03 -15.82
N LEU A 59 -21.64 -9.01 -15.11
CA LEU A 59 -22.06 -7.75 -15.72
C LEU A 59 -20.87 -6.95 -16.27
N ILE A 60 -19.74 -6.91 -15.57
CA ILE A 60 -18.49 -6.32 -16.06
C ILE A 60 -18.07 -6.97 -17.38
N ALA A 61 -18.05 -8.31 -17.44
CA ALA A 61 -17.73 -9.05 -18.66
C ALA A 61 -18.74 -8.81 -19.79
N LYS A 62 -20.02 -8.63 -19.46
CA LYS A 62 -21.06 -8.26 -20.45
C LYS A 62 -20.80 -6.86 -21.02
N VAL A 63 -20.51 -5.87 -20.19
CA VAL A 63 -20.17 -4.51 -20.62
C VAL A 63 -18.89 -4.53 -21.46
N ALA A 64 -17.88 -5.29 -21.04
CA ALA A 64 -16.62 -5.45 -21.77
C ALA A 64 -16.87 -5.94 -23.20
N ARG A 65 -17.66 -7.02 -23.37
CA ARG A 65 -18.01 -7.54 -24.68
C ARG A 65 -18.74 -6.52 -25.55
N ASN A 66 -19.70 -5.80 -24.97
CA ASN A 66 -20.47 -4.77 -25.70
C ASN A 66 -19.58 -3.62 -26.18
N LEU A 67 -18.57 -3.25 -25.40
CA LEU A 67 -17.63 -2.17 -25.71
C LEU A 67 -16.34 -2.64 -26.39
N ARG A 68 -16.22 -3.94 -26.70
CA ARG A 68 -15.01 -4.57 -27.26
C ARG A 68 -13.74 -4.38 -26.41
N TYR A 69 -13.90 -4.35 -25.09
CA TYR A 69 -12.79 -4.42 -24.15
C TYR A 69 -12.49 -5.87 -23.74
N ARG A 70 -11.29 -6.08 -23.21
CA ARG A 70 -10.94 -7.35 -22.56
C ARG A 70 -11.92 -7.64 -21.43
N SER A 71 -12.33 -8.89 -21.26
CA SER A 71 -13.31 -9.28 -20.25
C SER A 71 -12.87 -9.02 -18.81
N ASP A 72 -11.56 -8.90 -18.58
CA ASP A 72 -10.90 -8.67 -17.30
C ASP A 72 -10.44 -7.21 -17.09
N TRP A 73 -10.93 -6.27 -17.92
CA TRP A 73 -10.59 -4.84 -17.80
C TRP A 73 -10.94 -4.26 -16.43
N ALA A 74 -11.92 -4.84 -15.72
CA ALA A 74 -12.16 -4.60 -14.31
C ALA A 74 -12.23 -5.94 -13.59
N ASN A 75 -11.42 -6.14 -12.56
CA ASN A 75 -11.26 -7.42 -11.90
C ASN A 75 -11.01 -7.26 -10.40
N ASP A 76 -11.12 -8.36 -9.68
CA ASP A 76 -10.91 -8.43 -8.24
C ASP A 76 -9.67 -9.21 -7.83
N GLU A 77 -8.64 -9.24 -8.68
CA GLU A 77 -7.38 -9.95 -8.41
C GLU A 77 -6.65 -9.41 -7.17
N VAL A 78 -6.94 -8.15 -6.79
CA VAL A 78 -6.46 -7.54 -5.54
C VAL A 78 -6.82 -8.37 -4.30
N LYS A 79 -7.84 -9.24 -4.37
CA LYS A 79 -8.20 -10.17 -3.28
C LYS A 79 -7.04 -11.03 -2.81
N PHE A 80 -6.09 -11.37 -3.69
CA PHE A 80 -4.88 -12.11 -3.30
C PHE A 80 -4.04 -11.33 -2.28
N PHE A 81 -4.02 -10.00 -2.35
CA PHE A 81 -3.31 -9.18 -1.37
C PHE A 81 -4.13 -8.94 -0.10
N LEU A 82 -5.45 -9.08 -0.17
CA LEU A 82 -6.32 -8.99 1.00
C LEU A 82 -6.13 -10.18 1.94
N THR A 83 -5.87 -11.39 1.41
CA THR A 83 -5.58 -12.56 2.24
C THR A 83 -4.29 -12.42 3.07
N LEU A 84 -3.45 -11.44 2.75
CA LEU A 84 -2.24 -11.10 3.50
C LEU A 84 -2.50 -10.16 4.68
N LEU A 85 -3.75 -9.74 4.89
CA LEU A 85 -4.15 -8.85 5.97
C LEU A 85 -4.92 -9.60 7.05
N ASN A 86 -4.71 -9.22 8.31
CA ASN A 86 -5.53 -9.73 9.43
C ASN A 86 -6.98 -9.24 9.34
N ASP A 87 -7.20 -8.02 8.83
CA ASP A 87 -8.51 -7.40 8.71
C ASP A 87 -8.62 -6.62 7.38
N PRO A 88 -9.07 -7.28 6.29
CA PRO A 88 -9.36 -6.63 5.02
C PRO A 88 -10.50 -5.62 5.08
N GLU A 89 -11.46 -5.81 5.99
CA GLU A 89 -12.61 -4.91 6.15
C GLU A 89 -12.19 -3.57 6.74
N ALA A 90 -11.26 -3.57 7.69
CA ALA A 90 -10.65 -2.36 8.19
C ALA A 90 -10.01 -1.54 7.06
N LEU A 91 -9.31 -2.19 6.11
CA LEU A 91 -8.76 -1.50 4.95
C LEU A 91 -9.87 -0.87 4.09
N PHE A 92 -10.98 -1.58 3.84
CA PHE A 92 -12.12 -1.02 3.11
C PHE A 92 -12.68 0.21 3.82
N ASN A 93 -12.96 0.09 5.11
CA ASN A 93 -13.56 1.16 5.92
C ASN A 93 -12.62 2.37 6.04
N GLU A 94 -11.31 2.16 6.18
CA GLU A 94 -10.31 3.23 6.16
C GLU A 94 -10.20 3.92 4.80
N SER A 95 -10.30 3.16 3.71
CA SER A 95 -10.31 3.70 2.35
C SER A 95 -11.54 4.56 2.11
N LYS A 96 -12.71 4.10 2.56
CA LYS A 96 -13.96 4.87 2.51
C LYS A 96 -13.90 6.12 3.37
N ARG A 97 -13.43 6.03 4.62
CA ARG A 97 -13.24 7.20 5.52
C ARG A 97 -12.26 8.22 4.99
N GLN A 98 -11.30 7.80 4.16
CA GLN A 98 -10.42 8.72 3.45
C GLN A 98 -11.20 9.63 2.44
N MET A 99 -12.43 9.26 2.07
CA MET A 99 -13.39 10.05 1.28
C MET A 99 -12.83 10.55 -0.06
N ARG A 100 -12.03 9.70 -0.73
CA ARG A 100 -11.49 9.97 -2.06
C ARG A 100 -12.20 9.11 -3.09
N ALA A 101 -13.46 9.46 -3.40
CA ALA A 101 -14.16 8.85 -4.53
C ALA A 101 -13.46 9.20 -5.84
N VAL A 102 -13.15 8.20 -6.64
CA VAL A 102 -12.63 8.35 -8.01
C VAL A 102 -13.75 8.25 -9.05
N TYR A 103 -14.91 7.72 -8.64
CA TYR A 103 -16.16 7.71 -9.40
C TYR A 103 -17.34 7.57 -8.44
N GLN A 104 -18.45 8.25 -8.70
CA GLN A 104 -19.67 8.10 -7.89
C GLN A 104 -20.93 8.47 -8.68
N ASN A 105 -21.96 7.60 -8.60
CA ASN A 105 -23.34 7.88 -9.01
C ASN A 105 -24.33 7.07 -8.14
N GLU A 106 -25.62 7.07 -8.48
CA GLU A 106 -26.67 6.35 -7.74
C GLU A 106 -26.55 4.80 -7.77
N TYR A 107 -25.71 4.24 -8.66
CA TYR A 107 -25.54 2.79 -8.86
C TYR A 107 -24.20 2.27 -8.36
N LEU A 108 -23.15 3.09 -8.39
CA LEU A 108 -21.77 2.67 -8.19
C LEU A 108 -20.96 3.81 -7.55
N ALA A 109 -20.25 3.48 -6.47
CA ALA A 109 -19.26 4.34 -5.84
C ALA A 109 -17.91 3.59 -5.81
N ILE A 110 -16.87 4.21 -6.37
CA ILE A 110 -15.51 3.68 -6.36
C ILE A 110 -14.63 4.63 -5.56
N TYR A 111 -14.07 4.13 -4.46
CA TYR A 111 -13.15 4.87 -3.60
C TYR A 111 -11.70 4.47 -3.89
N ALA A 112 -10.78 5.42 -3.80
CA ALA A 112 -9.36 5.09 -3.77
C ALA A 112 -9.01 4.34 -2.48
N VAL A 113 -8.27 3.24 -2.59
CA VAL A 113 -7.76 2.51 -1.44
C VAL A 113 -6.82 3.39 -0.60
N LYS A 114 -6.73 3.10 0.69
CA LYS A 114 -5.90 3.81 1.67
C LYS A 114 -4.47 4.00 1.15
N TRP A 115 -4.00 5.24 1.09
CA TRP A 115 -2.74 5.62 0.43
C TRP A 115 -1.52 4.90 0.99
N GLU A 116 -1.49 4.74 2.30
CA GLU A 116 -0.45 4.04 3.04
C GLU A 116 -0.32 2.58 2.59
N TRP A 117 -1.44 1.91 2.35
CA TRP A 117 -1.46 0.55 1.85
C TRP A 117 -0.93 0.47 0.42
N VAL A 118 -1.35 1.38 -0.46
CA VAL A 118 -0.83 1.45 -1.84
C VAL A 118 0.67 1.65 -1.86
N LEU A 119 1.18 2.58 -1.05
CA LEU A 119 2.61 2.87 -0.97
C LEU A 119 3.39 1.61 -0.56
N ALA A 120 2.97 0.94 0.51
CA ALA A 120 3.60 -0.30 0.98
C ALA A 120 3.59 -1.39 -0.12
N ARG A 121 2.45 -1.63 -0.78
CA ARG A 121 2.33 -2.60 -1.88
C ARG A 121 3.25 -2.27 -3.06
N LYS A 122 3.31 -1.01 -3.50
CA LYS A 122 4.14 -0.60 -4.64
C LYS A 122 5.63 -0.70 -4.32
N LEU A 123 6.05 -0.37 -3.09
CA LEU A 123 7.44 -0.55 -2.67
C LEU A 123 7.83 -2.03 -2.57
N LYS A 124 6.94 -2.90 -2.07
CA LYS A 124 7.13 -4.36 -2.11
C LYS A 124 7.24 -4.89 -3.54
N ARG A 125 6.47 -4.33 -4.48
CA ARG A 125 6.56 -4.66 -5.91
C ARG A 125 7.89 -4.24 -6.52
N LEU A 126 8.44 -3.08 -6.16
CA LEU A 126 9.74 -2.58 -6.66
C LEU A 126 10.92 -3.47 -6.25
N GLN A 127 10.88 -4.09 -5.06
CA GLN A 127 11.96 -4.98 -4.60
C GLN A 127 11.87 -6.43 -5.08
N ARG A 128 10.84 -6.79 -5.84
CA ARG A 128 10.66 -8.18 -6.28
C ARG A 128 11.84 -8.60 -7.17
N PRO A 129 12.61 -9.64 -6.81
CA PRO A 129 13.73 -10.12 -7.63
C PRO A 129 13.29 -10.48 -9.04
N GLY A 130 14.13 -10.19 -10.04
CA GLY A 130 13.89 -10.54 -11.44
C GLY A 130 12.78 -9.74 -12.14
N ARG A 131 12.14 -8.78 -11.45
CA ARG A 131 11.11 -7.92 -12.04
C ARG A 131 11.74 -6.66 -12.62
N TYR A 132 11.45 -6.39 -13.90
CA TYR A 132 11.72 -5.09 -14.51
C TYR A 132 10.91 -3.99 -13.81
N GLN A 133 11.60 -2.97 -13.29
CA GLN A 133 10.97 -1.80 -12.66
C GLN A 133 10.59 -0.81 -13.75
N LYS A 134 9.28 -0.60 -13.97
CA LYS A 134 8.84 0.42 -14.93
C LYS A 134 9.06 1.81 -14.32
N PRO A 135 9.44 2.85 -15.10
CA PRO A 135 9.56 4.22 -14.59
C PRO A 135 8.30 4.70 -13.85
N GLN A 136 7.13 4.27 -14.32
CA GLN A 136 5.84 4.58 -13.72
C GLN A 136 5.66 4.00 -12.29
N ASP A 137 6.32 2.88 -11.96
CA ASP A 137 6.23 2.30 -10.61
C ASP A 137 6.88 3.24 -9.57
N TRP A 138 8.01 3.86 -9.91
CA TRP A 138 8.65 4.89 -9.09
C TRP A 138 7.85 6.18 -9.06
N LEU A 139 7.32 6.63 -10.20
CA LEU A 139 6.51 7.84 -10.29
C LEU A 139 5.27 7.76 -9.39
N ASP A 140 4.61 6.59 -9.33
CA ASP A 140 3.50 6.37 -8.42
C ASP A 140 3.93 6.45 -6.96
N CYS A 141 5.04 5.79 -6.60
CA CYS A 141 5.52 5.83 -5.21
C CYS A 141 5.84 7.26 -4.77
N VAL A 142 6.54 8.03 -5.61
CA VAL A 142 6.85 9.44 -5.34
C VAL A 142 5.56 10.25 -5.20
N SER A 143 4.60 10.09 -6.11
CA SER A 143 3.36 10.87 -6.09
C SER A 143 2.48 10.55 -4.88
N ILE A 144 2.39 9.28 -4.48
CA ILE A 144 1.66 8.88 -3.27
C ILE A 144 2.38 9.40 -2.02
N THR A 145 3.72 9.32 -1.98
CA THR A 145 4.49 9.85 -0.84
C THR A 145 4.32 11.35 -0.72
N THR A 146 4.39 12.11 -1.82
CA THR A 146 4.11 13.55 -1.82
C THR A 146 2.69 13.85 -1.35
N LEU A 147 1.69 13.10 -1.82
CA LEU A 147 0.31 13.27 -1.35
C LEU A 147 0.17 13.05 0.17
N LEU A 148 0.78 11.99 0.71
CA LEU A 148 0.75 11.70 2.16
C LEU A 148 1.45 12.79 2.96
N LEU A 149 2.54 13.30 2.42
CA LEU A 149 3.31 14.40 2.96
C LEU A 149 2.53 15.73 2.97
N ASP A 150 1.66 15.97 2.01
CA ASP A 150 0.84 17.18 1.95
C ASP A 150 -0.41 17.09 2.84
N ARG A 151 -0.92 15.87 3.04
CA ARG A 151 -2.18 15.64 3.77
C ARG A 151 -2.01 15.66 5.29
N ASP A 152 -1.11 14.84 5.81
CA ASP A 152 -1.19 14.45 7.21
C ASP A 152 0.02 14.92 8.03
N ARG A 153 1.22 15.08 7.44
CA ARG A 153 2.47 15.39 8.18
C ARG A 153 3.58 15.94 7.28
N VAL A 154 4.39 16.86 7.80
CA VAL A 154 5.68 17.26 7.19
C VAL A 154 6.59 16.04 6.96
N GLN A 155 6.42 14.95 7.73
CA GLN A 155 7.24 13.73 7.75
C GLN A 155 6.40 12.45 7.94
N LEU A 156 6.74 11.35 7.26
CA LEU A 156 6.07 10.05 7.41
C LEU A 156 6.75 9.17 8.47
N SER A 157 5.94 8.39 9.19
CA SER A 157 6.47 7.38 10.11
C SER A 157 6.83 6.09 9.38
N PRO A 158 8.00 5.46 9.61
CA PRO A 158 8.31 4.15 9.05
C PRO A 158 7.38 3.02 9.50
N SER A 159 6.62 3.20 10.58
CA SER A 159 5.60 2.21 11.00
C SER A 159 4.50 2.04 9.94
N LEU A 160 4.26 3.08 9.13
CA LEU A 160 3.36 3.04 7.98
C LEU A 160 3.69 1.88 7.04
N LEU A 161 4.98 1.66 6.76
CA LEU A 161 5.45 0.62 5.85
C LEU A 161 5.31 -0.79 6.43
N ARG A 162 5.24 -0.92 7.76
CA ARG A 162 5.08 -2.19 8.49
C ARG A 162 3.63 -2.53 8.81
N ARG A 163 2.74 -1.53 8.78
CA ARG A 163 1.33 -1.68 9.17
C ARG A 163 0.61 -2.80 8.43
N TYR A 164 1.11 -3.19 7.25
CA TYR A 164 0.51 -4.21 6.39
C TYR A 164 1.40 -5.45 6.21
N ASP A 165 2.35 -5.67 7.12
CA ASP A 165 3.19 -6.87 7.19
C ASP A 165 2.61 -7.86 8.22
N HIS A 166 1.33 -8.24 8.05
CA HIS A 166 0.63 -9.13 8.97
C HIS A 166 1.03 -10.61 8.81
N THR A 167 1.49 -10.99 7.61
CA THR A 167 1.94 -12.35 7.30
C THR A 167 3.44 -12.36 7.01
N ASN A 168 4.10 -13.48 7.30
CA ASN A 168 5.51 -13.69 6.94
C ASN A 168 5.69 -14.17 5.48
N VAL A 169 4.61 -14.16 4.68
CA VAL A 169 4.62 -14.64 3.28
C VAL A 169 5.41 -13.69 2.38
N GLU A 170 5.30 -12.38 2.60
CA GLU A 170 6.01 -11.39 1.82
C GLU A 170 7.16 -10.77 2.60
N THR A 171 8.25 -10.48 1.88
CA THR A 171 9.34 -9.69 2.45
C THR A 171 8.87 -8.26 2.74
N PRO A 172 9.07 -7.74 3.96
CA PRO A 172 8.86 -6.33 4.28
C PRO A 172 9.61 -5.40 3.31
N VAL A 173 9.18 -4.13 3.19
CA VAL A 173 9.90 -3.14 2.37
C VAL A 173 11.36 -3.03 2.84
N ARG A 174 12.30 -3.21 1.92
CA ARG A 174 13.72 -3.20 2.24
C ARG A 174 14.19 -1.77 2.44
N PRO A 175 15.10 -1.51 3.39
CA PRO A 175 15.58 -0.15 3.63
C PRO A 175 16.16 0.54 2.39
N LYS A 176 16.88 -0.22 1.54
CA LYS A 176 17.42 0.30 0.27
C LYS A 176 16.36 0.93 -0.63
N ILE A 177 15.14 0.38 -0.63
CA ILE A 177 14.03 0.92 -1.44
C ILE A 177 13.52 2.22 -0.83
N VAL A 178 13.50 2.31 0.49
CA VAL A 178 13.04 3.53 1.17
C VAL A 178 14.07 4.65 1.02
N VAL A 179 15.36 4.36 1.10
CA VAL A 179 16.43 5.34 0.82
C VAL A 179 16.28 5.89 -0.61
N GLU A 180 16.06 5.01 -1.59
CA GLU A 180 15.85 5.42 -2.98
C GLU A 180 14.58 6.28 -3.14
N LEU A 181 13.47 5.89 -2.51
CA LEU A 181 12.24 6.69 -2.47
C LEU A 181 12.49 8.07 -1.85
N SER A 182 13.15 8.13 -0.69
CA SER A 182 13.49 9.39 -0.02
C SER A 182 14.33 10.29 -0.90
N SER A 183 15.33 9.73 -1.60
CA SER A 183 16.16 10.47 -2.55
C SER A 183 15.31 11.11 -3.66
N ARG A 184 14.43 10.32 -4.30
CA ARG A 184 13.56 10.80 -5.39
C ARG A 184 12.54 11.82 -4.93
N VAL A 185 11.94 11.63 -3.76
CA VAL A 185 10.98 12.59 -3.19
C VAL A 185 11.70 13.90 -2.85
N ARG A 186 12.90 13.83 -2.29
CA ARG A 186 13.73 15.01 -1.98
C ARG A 186 14.10 15.79 -3.24
N GLN A 187 14.49 15.11 -4.31
CA GLN A 187 14.76 15.76 -5.61
C GLN A 187 13.54 16.50 -6.16
N ARG A 188 12.32 15.99 -5.94
CA ARG A 188 11.08 16.59 -6.46
C ARG A 188 10.50 17.68 -5.57
N THR A 189 10.65 17.57 -4.25
CA THR A 189 9.89 18.38 -3.28
C THR A 189 10.76 19.13 -2.27
N ASN A 190 12.07 18.91 -2.28
CA ASN A 190 13.02 19.36 -1.26
C ASN A 190 12.70 18.88 0.17
N ARG A 191 11.84 17.85 0.32
CA ARG A 191 11.46 17.26 1.61
C ARG A 191 11.99 15.84 1.73
N ASP A 192 12.46 15.47 2.92
CA ASP A 192 12.71 14.07 3.24
C ASP A 192 11.40 13.45 3.78
N PRO A 193 10.86 12.40 3.15
CA PRO A 193 9.67 11.73 3.67
C PRO A 193 9.93 10.94 4.95
N PHE A 194 11.17 10.53 5.24
CA PHE A 194 11.53 9.73 6.41
C PHE A 194 12.82 10.26 7.08
N PRO A 195 12.85 11.54 7.51
CA PRO A 195 14.05 12.12 8.10
C PRO A 195 14.39 11.40 9.41
N GLY A 196 15.68 11.28 9.73
CA GLY A 196 16.12 10.63 10.97
C GLY A 196 15.77 9.14 11.05
N SER A 197 15.55 8.43 9.95
CA SER A 197 15.31 6.98 9.99
C SER A 197 16.62 6.18 10.05
N VAL A 198 16.72 5.24 11.00
CA VAL A 198 17.83 4.27 11.12
C VAL A 198 17.34 2.86 10.83
N TRP A 199 18.01 2.24 9.89
CA TRP A 199 17.51 1.02 9.26
C TRP A 199 18.25 -0.18 9.83
N VAL A 200 17.58 -1.01 10.63
CA VAL A 200 18.27 -2.09 11.33
C VAL A 200 18.20 -3.40 10.55
N TYR A 201 19.36 -3.89 10.14
CA TYR A 201 19.51 -5.15 9.44
C TYR A 201 19.93 -6.21 10.45
N THR A 202 19.17 -7.29 10.61
CA THR A 202 19.63 -8.44 11.39
C THR A 202 19.74 -9.68 10.50
N ARG A 203 20.60 -10.64 10.89
CA ARG A 203 20.76 -11.92 10.18
C ARG A 203 19.47 -12.77 10.08
N ARG A 204 18.42 -12.45 10.86
CA ARG A 204 17.13 -13.18 10.89
C ARG A 204 15.95 -12.39 10.30
N GLY A 205 16.18 -11.20 9.75
CA GLY A 205 15.12 -10.33 9.23
C GLY A 205 15.45 -8.83 9.34
N PHE A 206 14.70 -8.02 8.59
CA PHE A 206 14.83 -6.56 8.55
C PHE A 206 13.88 -5.91 9.56
N HIS A 207 14.38 -4.96 10.36
CA HIS A 207 13.56 -4.14 11.26
C HIS A 207 13.80 -2.65 10.98
N TYR A 208 12.74 -1.86 11.01
CA TYR A 208 12.76 -0.42 10.74
C TYR A 208 12.75 0.31 12.08
N GLN A 209 13.64 1.27 12.31
CA GLN A 209 13.62 2.08 13.53
C GLN A 209 13.83 3.58 13.21
N TRP A 210 13.29 4.45 14.05
CA TRP A 210 13.50 5.89 13.95
C TRP A 210 14.62 6.29 14.92
N THR A 211 15.42 7.28 14.53
CA THR A 211 16.21 8.11 15.44
C THR A 211 15.54 9.49 15.48
N THR A 212 14.55 9.65 16.35
CA THR A 212 14.50 10.87 17.17
C THR A 212 15.74 10.72 18.05
N GLY A 213 16.47 11.78 18.34
CA GLY A 213 17.62 11.75 19.25
C GLY A 213 17.32 11.36 20.70
N GLU A 214 16.34 10.48 20.94
CA GLU A 214 16.02 9.91 22.24
C GLU A 214 16.41 8.43 22.24
N SER A 215 17.01 8.01 23.36
CA SER A 215 17.32 6.62 23.68
C SER A 215 16.13 5.71 23.36
N ILE A 216 16.44 4.57 22.74
CA ILE A 216 15.44 3.66 22.20
C ILE A 216 14.60 3.08 23.35
N PRO A 217 13.25 3.21 23.32
CA PRO A 217 12.40 2.52 24.29
C PRO A 217 12.64 1.00 24.23
N HIS A 218 13.07 0.43 25.35
CA HIS A 218 13.50 -0.96 25.51
C HIS A 218 12.48 -1.99 25.00
N ASN A 219 11.19 -1.66 25.05
CA ASN A 219 10.07 -2.53 24.68
C ASN A 219 9.92 -2.75 23.16
N LEU A 220 10.62 -2.00 22.31
CA LEU A 220 10.54 -2.12 20.85
C LEU A 220 11.65 -2.98 20.23
N TRP A 221 12.57 -3.47 21.05
CA TRP A 221 13.60 -4.39 20.62
C TRP A 221 13.15 -5.84 20.81
N PRO A 222 13.46 -6.75 19.85
CA PRO A 222 13.34 -8.17 20.16
C PRO A 222 14.24 -8.47 21.36
N PRO A 223 13.81 -9.29 22.32
CA PRO A 223 14.60 -9.64 23.50
C PRO A 223 15.86 -10.39 23.03
N ARG A 224 16.93 -9.65 22.76
CA ARG A 224 18.22 -10.18 22.31
C ARG A 224 19.27 -9.85 23.35
N ARG A 225 19.97 -10.89 23.80
CA ARG A 225 21.20 -10.74 24.56
C ARG A 225 22.36 -10.57 23.57
N GLY A 226 23.13 -9.49 23.67
CA GLY A 226 24.43 -9.34 22.99
C GLY A 226 24.55 -8.19 22.00
N ARG A 227 25.51 -8.28 21.07
CA ARG A 227 25.81 -7.25 20.07
C ARG A 227 25.15 -7.57 18.73
N VAL A 228 24.67 -6.55 18.02
CA VAL A 228 24.19 -6.69 16.64
C VAL A 228 24.84 -5.67 15.73
N SER A 229 25.19 -6.11 14.52
CA SER A 229 25.52 -5.19 13.43
C SER A 229 24.24 -4.54 12.92
N VAL A 230 24.28 -3.22 12.76
CA VAL A 230 23.18 -2.37 12.33
C VAL A 230 23.69 -1.47 11.21
N TYR A 231 22.95 -1.32 10.11
CA TYR A 231 23.37 -0.45 9.01
C TYR A 231 22.67 0.90 9.06
N ILE A 232 23.40 1.95 9.40
CA ILE A 232 22.84 3.29 9.49
C ILE A 232 22.75 3.91 8.09
N ALA A 233 21.57 3.83 7.48
CA ALA A 233 21.42 4.16 6.06
C ALA A 233 21.75 5.61 5.69
N HIS A 234 21.45 6.58 6.56
CA HIS A 234 21.80 7.99 6.29
C HIS A 234 23.31 8.25 6.36
N GLN A 235 24.06 7.43 7.10
CA GLN A 235 25.53 7.46 7.19
C GLN A 235 26.21 6.46 6.25
N ARG A 236 25.43 5.61 5.56
CA ARG A 236 25.90 4.52 4.68
C ARG A 236 26.93 3.57 5.33
N GLN A 237 26.88 3.39 6.66
CA GLN A 237 27.87 2.61 7.40
C GLN A 237 27.25 1.54 8.31
N TRP A 238 27.99 0.47 8.56
CA TRP A 238 27.66 -0.50 9.60
C TRP A 238 28.19 -0.02 10.95
N ARG A 239 27.37 -0.13 12.00
CA ARG A 239 27.75 0.07 13.40
C ARG A 239 27.32 -1.13 14.23
N ILE A 240 27.90 -1.28 15.41
CA ILE A 240 27.49 -2.34 16.33
C ILE A 240 26.66 -1.70 17.45
N PHE A 241 25.49 -2.26 17.74
CA PHE A 241 24.73 -1.90 18.92
C PHE A 241 24.87 -3.01 19.97
N ASP A 242 25.31 -2.67 21.17
CA ASP A 242 25.40 -3.60 22.30
C ASP A 242 24.11 -3.53 23.12
N PHE A 243 23.25 -4.54 22.99
CA PHE A 243 21.98 -4.59 23.73
C PHE A 243 22.14 -4.73 25.23
N ARG A 244 23.26 -5.33 25.70
CA ARG A 244 23.50 -5.46 27.14
C ARG A 244 23.90 -4.12 27.74
N ARG A 245 24.70 -3.36 27.00
CA ARG A 245 25.24 -2.07 27.45
C ARG A 245 24.40 -0.87 27.03
N GLN A 246 23.42 -1.04 26.15
CA GLN A 246 22.57 0.03 25.60
C GLN A 246 23.39 1.12 24.89
N ILE A 247 24.50 0.76 24.24
CA ILE A 247 25.40 1.71 23.57
C ILE A 247 25.69 1.31 22.13
N TRP A 248 25.97 2.32 21.31
CA TRP A 248 26.62 2.14 20.03
C TRP A 248 28.13 1.96 20.24
N LEU A 249 28.67 0.89 19.67
CA LEU A 249 30.10 0.62 19.54
C LEU A 249 30.62 1.10 18.18
#